data_AF-A0A2T4WU74-F1
#
_entry.id   AF-A0A2T4WU74-F1
#
_cell.length_a   1.000
_cell.length_b   1.000
_cell.length_c   1.000
_cell.angle_alpha   90.00
_cell.angle_beta   90.00
_cell.angle_gamma   90.00
#
_symmetry.space_group_name_H-M   'P 1'
#
loop_
_entity.id
_entity.type
_entity.pdbx_description
1 polymer ?
#
loop_
_entity_poly.entity_id
_entity_poly.type
_entity_poly.pdbx_seq_one_letter_code
_entity_poly.pdbx_strand_id
1 'polypeptide(L)'
;MTFNDKQEHSDFLENSISYLKNLGYENIKADIDGYETPKSYLKKGSDISVTPDIVAEKEGRKHIFEISLKTSKTKLLKSKWLFLNALSALKSHRFRLITTKGHYKFTDKMLSDINLTNKNLIKI
;
A
#
# COMPACT_ATOMS: atom_id res chain seq x y z
N MET A 1 -2.31 13.91 9.38
CA MET A 1 -3.58 13.32 8.93
C MET A 1 -4.63 13.93 9.80
N THR A 2 -5.62 14.58 9.19
CA THR A 2 -6.82 15.01 9.88
C THR A 2 -7.65 13.79 10.29
N PHE A 3 -8.67 13.97 11.14
CA PHE A 3 -9.61 12.89 11.46
C PHE A 3 -10.30 12.35 10.19
N ASN A 4 -10.66 13.24 9.27
CA ASN A 4 -11.30 12.88 8.01
C ASN A 4 -10.37 12.04 7.13
N ASP A 5 -9.07 12.38 7.06
CA ASP A 5 -8.07 11.59 6.31
C ASP A 5 -7.95 10.16 6.87
N LYS A 6 -8.11 9.98 8.19
CA LYS A 6 -8.02 8.66 8.83
C LYS A 6 -9.24 7.80 8.53
N GLN A 7 -10.44 8.39 8.62
CA GLN A 7 -11.67 7.67 8.30
C GLN A 7 -11.70 7.26 6.83
N GLU A 8 -11.39 8.20 5.92
CA GLU A 8 -11.30 7.92 4.48
C GLU A 8 -10.31 6.79 4.19
N HIS A 9 -9.15 6.78 4.87
CA HIS A 9 -8.17 5.71 4.73
C HIS A 9 -8.70 4.35 5.19
N SER A 10 -9.38 4.29 6.34
CA SER A 10 -9.99 3.06 6.84
C SER A 10 -11.06 2.53 5.89
N ASP A 11 -11.93 3.40 5.37
CA ASP A 11 -12.98 3.01 4.42
C ASP A 11 -12.37 2.42 3.13
N PHE A 12 -11.27 3.03 2.64
CA PHE A 12 -10.56 2.49 1.48
C PHE A 12 -9.82 1.18 1.78
N LEU A 13 -9.30 0.99 2.99
CA LEU A 13 -8.72 -0.27 3.44
C LEU A 13 -9.76 -1.39 3.42
N GLU A 14 -10.94 -1.18 4.02
CA GLU A 14 -12.00 -2.19 4.04
C GLU A 14 -12.47 -2.58 2.64
N ASN A 15 -12.68 -1.59 1.78
CA ASN A 15 -13.04 -1.80 0.38
C ASN A 15 -11.94 -2.57 -0.38
N SER A 16 -10.68 -2.20 -0.17
CA SER A 16 -9.53 -2.87 -0.78
C SER A 16 -9.41 -4.32 -0.31
N ILE A 17 -9.58 -4.59 0.98
CA ILE A 17 -9.55 -5.94 1.54
C ILE A 17 -10.66 -6.79 0.94
N SER A 18 -11.89 -6.26 0.88
CA SER A 18 -13.04 -6.97 0.30
C SER A 18 -12.80 -7.28 -1.18
N TYR A 19 -12.27 -6.32 -1.94
CA TYR A 19 -11.88 -6.52 -3.33
C TYR A 19 -10.81 -7.63 -3.47
N LEU A 20 -9.77 -7.62 -2.63
CA LEU A 20 -8.72 -8.64 -2.64
C LEU A 20 -9.26 -10.04 -2.28
N LYS A 21 -10.13 -10.16 -1.27
CA LYS A 21 -10.79 -11.43 -0.94
C LYS A 21 -11.57 -12.00 -2.12
N ASN A 22 -12.35 -11.16 -2.81
CA ASN A 22 -13.11 -11.56 -4.00
C ASN A 22 -12.21 -12.00 -5.16
N LEU A 23 -10.96 -11.53 -5.22
CA LEU A 23 -9.95 -11.97 -6.18
C LEU A 23 -9.22 -13.25 -5.74
N GLY A 24 -9.57 -13.85 -4.61
CA GLY A 24 -8.95 -15.07 -4.09
C GLY A 24 -7.62 -14.84 -3.38
N TYR A 25 -7.38 -13.64 -2.83
CA TYR A 25 -6.29 -13.43 -1.90
C TYR A 25 -6.67 -13.98 -0.51
N GLU A 26 -5.70 -14.62 0.14
CA GLU A 26 -5.83 -15.25 1.46
C GLU A 26 -4.76 -14.71 2.42
N ASN A 27 -4.80 -15.16 3.69
CA ASN A 27 -3.84 -14.75 4.73
C ASN A 27 -3.67 -13.23 4.84
N ILE A 28 -4.77 -12.49 4.75
CA ILE A 28 -4.78 -11.03 4.71
C ILE A 28 -4.45 -10.45 6.08
N LYS A 29 -3.41 -9.62 6.10
CA LYS A 29 -3.01 -8.74 7.20
C LYS A 29 -3.22 -7.30 6.75
N ALA A 30 -3.73 -6.43 7.62
CA ALA A 30 -4.01 -5.04 7.27
C ALA A 30 -3.81 -4.11 8.46
N ASP A 31 -3.43 -2.86 8.17
CA ASP A 31 -3.24 -1.80 9.17
C ASP A 31 -4.60 -1.15 9.53
N ILE A 32 -5.55 -1.98 10.00
CA ILE A 32 -6.90 -1.60 10.43
C ILE A 32 -7.41 -2.56 11.52
N ASP A 33 -8.32 -2.09 12.35
CA ASP A 33 -8.95 -2.88 13.40
C ASP A 33 -9.62 -4.14 12.84
N GLY A 34 -9.51 -5.25 13.58
CA GLY A 34 -10.06 -6.55 13.19
C GLY A 34 -9.16 -7.40 12.29
N TYR A 35 -7.97 -6.90 11.91
CA TYR A 35 -6.96 -7.67 11.17
C TYR A 35 -5.65 -7.76 11.94
N GLU A 36 -4.86 -8.80 11.64
CA GLU A 36 -3.47 -8.83 12.08
C GLU A 36 -2.70 -7.70 11.37
N THR A 37 -1.97 -6.88 12.13
CA THR A 37 -1.16 -5.80 11.55
C THR A 37 0.03 -6.37 10.76
N PRO A 38 0.30 -5.87 9.54
CA PRO A 38 1.49 -6.24 8.81
C PRO A 38 2.79 -5.92 9.56
N LYS A 39 3.85 -6.67 9.27
CA LYS A 39 5.18 -6.39 9.84
C LYS A 39 5.66 -4.99 9.46
N SER A 40 5.97 -4.17 10.46
CA SER A 40 6.62 -2.86 10.29
C SER A 40 8.15 -2.99 10.13
N TYR A 41 8.75 -2.01 9.46
CA TYR A 41 10.19 -1.91 9.21
C TYR A 41 10.73 -0.59 9.74
N LEU A 42 11.66 -0.65 10.69
CA LEU A 42 12.34 0.53 11.22
C LEU A 42 13.55 0.88 10.34
N LYS A 43 13.61 2.14 9.89
CA LYS A 43 14.79 2.64 9.19
C LYS A 43 15.93 2.86 10.19
N LYS A 44 17.01 2.08 10.05
CA LYS A 44 18.19 2.14 10.92
C LYS A 44 18.69 3.58 11.08
N GLY A 45 18.93 4.00 12.33
CA GLY A 45 19.41 5.33 12.67
C GLY A 45 18.33 6.43 12.61
N SER A 46 17.05 6.06 12.61
CA SER A 46 15.92 7.00 12.70
C SER A 46 14.69 6.34 13.32
N ASP A 47 13.74 7.15 13.77
CA ASP A 47 12.44 6.66 14.29
C ASP A 47 11.39 6.45 13.18
N ILE A 48 11.82 6.47 11.92
CA ILE A 48 10.93 6.28 10.78
C ILE A 48 10.60 4.80 10.66
N SER A 49 9.34 4.45 10.96
CA SER A 49 8.78 3.12 10.74
C SER A 49 7.93 3.10 9.47
N VAL A 50 7.99 2.00 8.73
CA VAL A 50 7.17 1.73 7.55
C VAL A 50 6.37 0.46 7.77
N THR A 51 5.04 0.60 7.87
CA THR A 51 4.10 -0.52 7.87
C THR A 51 3.40 -0.57 6.51
N PRO A 52 3.36 -1.72 5.83
CA PRO A 52 2.49 -1.90 4.67
C PRO A 52 1.01 -1.75 5.03
N ASP A 53 0.21 -1.20 4.14
CA ASP A 53 -1.24 -1.06 4.37
C ASP A 53 -1.92 -2.45 4.38
N ILE A 54 -1.57 -3.32 3.43
CA ILE A 54 -2.10 -4.70 3.34
C ILE A 54 -0.99 -5.68 2.91
N VAL A 55 -0.94 -6.86 3.53
CA VAL A 55 -0.16 -8.01 3.05
C VAL A 55 -1.10 -9.20 2.88
N ALA A 56 -1.00 -9.89 1.75
CA ALA A 56 -1.81 -11.07 1.48
C ALA A 56 -1.04 -12.10 0.66
N GLU A 57 -1.59 -13.29 0.53
CA GLU A 57 -1.06 -14.37 -0.28
C GLU A 57 -2.03 -14.73 -1.41
N LYS A 58 -1.48 -15.13 -2.56
CA LYS A 58 -2.24 -15.73 -3.64
C LYS A 58 -1.32 -16.64 -4.43
N GLU A 59 -1.77 -17.86 -4.71
CA GLU A 59 -1.01 -18.85 -5.48
C GLU A 59 0.40 -19.09 -4.91
N GLY A 60 0.49 -19.18 -3.57
CA GLY A 60 1.76 -19.39 -2.86
C GLY A 60 2.72 -18.20 -2.87
N ARG A 61 2.32 -17.04 -3.41
CA ARG A 61 3.14 -15.83 -3.43
C ARG A 61 2.59 -14.75 -2.51
N LYS A 62 3.47 -14.10 -1.76
CA LYS A 62 3.15 -12.92 -0.95
C LYS A 62 3.05 -11.67 -1.81
N HIS A 63 2.07 -10.85 -1.49
CA HIS A 63 1.79 -9.55 -2.08
C HIS A 63 1.75 -8.49 -0.99
N ILE A 64 2.38 -7.35 -1.26
CA ILE A 64 2.35 -6.14 -0.45
C ILE A 64 1.52 -5.12 -1.24
N PHE A 65 0.48 -4.57 -0.61
CA PHE A 65 -0.36 -3.54 -1.20
C PHE A 65 -0.27 -2.26 -0.39
N GLU A 66 -0.32 -1.14 -1.10
CA GLU A 66 -0.41 0.21 -0.55
C GLU A 66 -1.61 0.94 -1.17
N ILE A 67 -2.27 1.78 -0.39
CA ILE A 67 -3.37 2.62 -0.87
C ILE A 67 -2.81 4.00 -1.21
N SER A 68 -3.02 4.41 -2.46
CA SER A 68 -2.62 5.73 -2.94
C SER A 68 -3.74 6.73 -2.74
N LEU A 69 -3.66 7.46 -1.61
CA LEU A 69 -4.50 8.61 -1.31
C LEU A 69 -3.73 9.93 -1.46
N LYS A 70 -4.46 10.99 -1.79
CA LYS A 70 -3.87 12.33 -1.93
C LYS A 70 -3.38 12.78 -0.57
N THR A 71 -2.14 13.25 -0.50
CA THR A 71 -1.55 13.73 0.74
C THR A 71 -0.58 14.88 0.48
N SER A 72 -0.46 15.78 1.45
CA SER A 72 0.59 16.80 1.46
C SER A 72 1.99 16.21 1.70
N LYS A 73 2.08 15.02 2.31
CA LYS A 73 3.35 14.34 2.65
C LYS A 73 3.91 13.49 1.50
N THR A 74 3.95 14.05 0.29
CA THR A 74 4.30 13.32 -0.94
C THR A 74 5.70 12.67 -0.90
N LYS A 75 6.71 13.35 -0.33
CA LYS A 75 8.07 12.82 -0.22
C LYS A 75 8.14 11.52 0.62
N LEU A 76 7.39 11.48 1.72
CA LEU A 76 7.34 10.30 2.59
C LEU A 76 6.61 9.14 1.89
N LEU A 77 5.49 9.42 1.22
CA LEU A 77 4.74 8.41 0.49
C LEU A 77 5.56 7.79 -0.65
N LYS A 78 6.26 8.62 -1.43
CA LYS A 78 7.22 8.16 -2.46
C LYS A 78 8.32 7.27 -1.87
N SER A 79 8.90 7.70 -0.76
CA SER A 79 9.95 6.93 -0.08
C SER A 79 9.42 5.59 0.44
N LYS A 80 8.18 5.56 0.97
CA LYS A 80 7.49 4.33 1.41
C LYS A 80 7.35 3.35 0.25
N TRP A 81 6.83 3.81 -0.89
CA TRP A 81 6.62 2.98 -2.07
C TRP A 81 7.92 2.44 -2.67
N LEU A 82 8.95 3.28 -2.80
CA LEU A 82 10.27 2.84 -3.27
C LEU A 82 10.86 1.75 -2.36
N PHE A 83 10.77 1.94 -1.05
CA PHE A 83 11.24 0.96 -0.08
C PHE A 83 10.48 -0.37 -0.19
N LEU A 84 9.14 -0.32 -0.18
CA LEU A 84 8.31 -1.54 -0.25
C LEU A 84 8.46 -2.27 -1.59
N ASN A 85 8.65 -1.54 -2.69
CA ASN A 85 8.96 -2.12 -3.99
C ASN A 85 10.31 -2.85 -3.97
N ALA A 86 11.37 -2.20 -3.45
CA ALA A 86 12.69 -2.81 -3.32
C ALA A 86 12.67 -4.05 -2.40
N LEU A 87 12.01 -3.94 -1.24
CA LEU A 87 11.82 -5.05 -0.31
C LEU A 87 11.09 -6.22 -0.97
N SER A 88 10.04 -5.94 -1.74
CA SER A 88 9.28 -6.96 -2.45
C SER A 88 10.12 -7.70 -3.47
N ALA A 89 10.97 -6.98 -4.22
CA ALA A 89 11.91 -7.58 -5.15
C ALA A 89 12.91 -8.50 -4.43
N LEU A 90 13.51 -8.03 -3.33
CA LEU A 90 14.47 -8.79 -2.51
C LEU A 90 13.87 -10.08 -1.92
N LYS A 91 12.57 -10.07 -1.61
CA LYS A 91 11.86 -11.21 -1.01
C LYS A 91 11.05 -12.03 -2.01
N SER A 92 11.19 -11.77 -3.31
CA SER A 92 10.38 -12.39 -4.37
C SER A 92 8.86 -12.23 -4.19
N HIS A 93 8.42 -11.20 -3.46
CA HIS A 93 7.01 -10.82 -3.32
C HIS A 93 6.54 -10.01 -4.55
N ARG A 94 5.29 -9.56 -4.55
CA ARG A 94 4.78 -8.55 -5.47
C ARG A 94 4.42 -7.29 -4.70
N PHE A 95 4.87 -6.13 -5.17
CA PHE A 95 4.38 -4.85 -4.69
C PHE A 95 3.30 -4.34 -5.64
N ARG A 96 2.15 -3.91 -5.10
CA ARG A 96 1.04 -3.34 -5.85
C ARG A 96 0.49 -2.10 -5.14
N LEU A 97 -0.04 -1.18 -5.92
CA LEU A 97 -0.72 0.01 -5.43
C LEU A 97 -2.20 -0.09 -5.78
N ILE A 98 -3.06 0.23 -4.83
CA ILE A 98 -4.49 0.36 -5.03
C ILE A 98 -4.81 1.86 -5.03
N THR A 99 -5.63 2.31 -5.96
CA THR A 99 -6.07 3.71 -6.02
C THR A 99 -7.53 3.77 -6.37
N THR A 100 -8.19 4.84 -5.96
CA THR A 100 -9.63 5.02 -6.11
C THR A 100 -9.97 6.27 -6.92
N LYS A 101 -11.20 6.34 -7.42
CA LYS A 101 -11.69 7.51 -8.15
C LYS A 101 -11.44 8.80 -7.34
N GLY A 102 -10.92 9.83 -8.00
CA GLY A 102 -10.51 11.08 -7.34
C GLY A 102 -9.01 11.15 -7.04
N HIS A 103 -8.30 10.00 -6.99
CA HIS A 103 -6.87 9.94 -6.69
C HIS A 103 -6.00 9.57 -7.90
N TYR A 104 -6.57 9.10 -9.01
CA TYR A 104 -5.83 8.60 -10.18
C TYR A 104 -4.72 9.54 -10.67
N LYS A 105 -5.04 10.82 -10.97
CA LYS A 105 -4.04 11.80 -11.44
C LYS A 105 -2.92 12.04 -10.43
N PHE A 106 -3.24 12.00 -9.14
CA PHE A 106 -2.23 12.11 -8.08
C PHE A 106 -1.32 10.89 -8.07
N THR A 107 -1.91 9.69 -8.10
CA THR A 107 -1.18 8.42 -8.12
C THR A 107 -0.26 8.32 -9.34
N ASP A 108 -0.78 8.60 -10.53
CA ASP A 108 -0.03 8.54 -11.79
C ASP A 108 1.17 9.50 -11.76
N LYS A 109 0.97 10.74 -11.27
CA LYS A 109 2.06 11.71 -11.07
C LYS A 109 3.10 11.18 -10.08
N MET A 110 2.66 10.67 -8.94
CA MET A 110 3.56 10.18 -7.89
C MET A 110 4.41 9.00 -8.37
N LEU A 111 3.83 8.08 -9.15
CA LEU A 111 4.53 6.96 -9.78
C LEU A 111 5.54 7.42 -10.82
N SER A 112 5.16 8.39 -11.66
CA SER A 112 6.05 8.99 -12.65
C SER A 112 7.26 9.64 -11.99
N ASP A 113 7.05 10.40 -10.90
CA ASP A 113 8.11 11.11 -10.20
C ASP A 113 9.19 10.19 -9.59
N ILE A 114 8.91 8.89 -9.45
CA ILE A 114 9.83 7.88 -8.89
C ILE A 114 10.11 6.73 -9.86
N ASN A 115 9.76 6.88 -11.15
CA ASN A 115 9.96 5.87 -12.19
C ASN A 115 9.34 4.48 -11.87
N LEU A 116 8.24 4.43 -11.11
CA LEU A 116 7.46 3.21 -10.85
C LEU A 116 6.28 3.08 -11.84
N THR A 117 6.53 3.28 -13.13
CA THR A 117 5.48 3.48 -14.16
C THR A 117 4.81 2.19 -14.67
N ASN A 118 5.32 1.00 -14.36
CA ASN A 118 4.87 -0.25 -14.99
C ASN A 118 4.06 -1.18 -14.06
N LYS A 119 2.81 -1.43 -14.46
CA LYS A 119 1.94 -2.61 -14.20
C LYS A 119 1.42 -2.92 -12.79
N ASN A 120 1.72 -2.13 -11.77
CA ASN A 120 1.38 -2.49 -10.40
C ASN A 120 0.18 -1.72 -9.81
N LEU A 121 -0.57 -0.97 -10.63
CA LEU A 121 -1.71 -0.17 -10.18
C LEU A 121 -3.04 -0.93 -10.37
N ILE A 122 -3.76 -1.11 -9.26
CA ILE A 122 -5.13 -1.60 -9.20
C ILE A 122 -6.03 -0.37 -9.02
N LYS A 123 -7.05 -0.23 -9.86
CA LYS A 123 -8.04 0.84 -9.77
C LYS A 123 -9.35 0.24 -9.29
N ILE A 124 -9.88 0.75 -8.18
CA ILE A 124 -11.18 0.38 -7.61
C ILE A 124 -12.14 1.57 -7.60
#